data_AF-A0A847MFV6-F1
#
_entry.id   AF-A0A847MFV6-F1
#
_cell.length_a   1.000
_cell.length_b   1.000
_cell.length_c   1.000
_cell.angle_alpha   90.00
_cell.angle_beta   90.00
_cell.angle_gamma   90.00
#
_symmetry.space_group_name_H-M   'P 1'
#
loop_
_entity.id
_entity.type
_entity.pdbx_description
1 polymer ?
#
loop_
_entity_poly.entity_id
_entity_poly.type
_entity_poly.pdbx_seq_one_letter_code
_entity_poly.pdbx_strand_id
1 'polypeptide(L)' 'PQLIKKAKQAIKRAFLTQQSGLGFSLVEILSPCPTNWAMQPLEAVQGLEKNSIPVYPLGEIKVKEGVPDAR' A
#
# COMPACT_ATOMS: atom_id res chain seq x y z
N PRO A 1 2.01 13.15 -4.14
CA PRO A 1 3.02 12.25 -3.51
C PRO A 1 3.08 10.88 -4.21
N GLN A 2 4.28 10.32 -4.42
CA GLN A 2 4.46 9.08 -5.19
C GLN A 2 3.85 7.84 -4.50
N LEU A 3 4.03 7.70 -3.18
CA LEU A 3 3.51 6.57 -2.40
C LEU A 3 1.98 6.50 -2.38
N ILE A 4 1.30 7.66 -2.31
CA ILE A 4 -0.16 7.72 -2.39
C ILE A 4 -0.67 7.21 -3.74
N LYS A 5 0.00 7.56 -4.85
CA LYS A 5 -0.35 7.05 -6.19
C LYS A 5 -0.16 5.53 -6.28
N LYS A 6 0.94 5.01 -5.73
CA LYS A 6 1.21 3.56 -5.67
C LYS A 6 0.15 2.82 -4.85
N ALA A 7 -0.23 3.33 -3.68
CA ALA A 7 -1.28 2.75 -2.85
C ALA A 7 -2.63 2.72 -3.59
N LYS A 8 -3.01 3.81 -4.25
CA LYS A 8 -4.23 3.86 -5.08
C LYS A 8 -4.21 2.81 -6.21
N GLN A 9 -3.07 2.66 -6.89
CA GLN A 9 -2.89 1.66 -7.94
C GLN A 9 -3.03 0.23 -7.39
N ALA A 10 -2.43 -0.07 -6.24
CA ALA A 10 -2.54 -1.37 -5.58
C ALA A 10 -4.00 -1.70 -5.22
N ILE A 11 -4.74 -0.75 -4.65
CA ILE A 11 -6.17 -0.91 -4.34
C ILE A 11 -6.98 -1.16 -5.60
N LYS A 12 -6.78 -0.36 -6.66
CA LYS A 12 -7.48 -0.54 -7.95
C LYS A 12 -7.20 -1.92 -8.54
N ARG A 13 -5.93 -2.37 -8.51
CA ARG A 13 -5.52 -3.69 -8.98
C ARG A 13 -6.19 -4.83 -8.22
N ALA A 14 -6.30 -4.72 -6.90
CA ALA A 14 -6.98 -5.72 -6.07
C ALA A 14 -8.45 -5.89 -6.48
N PHE A 15 -9.17 -4.78 -6.67
CA PHE A 15 -10.55 -4.83 -7.14
C PHE A 15 -10.67 -5.39 -8.57
N LEU A 16 -9.79 -4.99 -9.49
CA LEU A 16 -9.78 -5.53 -10.85
C LEU A 16 -9.53 -7.04 -10.86
N THR A 17 -8.63 -7.54 -10.00
CA THR A 17 -8.37 -8.98 -9.85
C THR A 17 -9.64 -9.73 -9.44
N GLN A 18 -10.38 -9.21 -8.48
CA GLN A 18 -11.64 -9.81 -8.03
C GLN A 18 -12.73 -9.73 -9.10
N GLN A 19 -12.89 -8.58 -9.77
CA GLN A 19 -13.87 -8.41 -10.85
C GLN A 19 -13.58 -9.32 -12.05
N SER A 20 -12.32 -9.58 -12.35
CA SER A 20 -11.90 -10.52 -13.41
C SER A 20 -11.99 -11.99 -13.00
N GLY A 21 -12.50 -12.32 -11.80
CA GLY A 21 -12.62 -13.70 -11.32
C GLY A 21 -11.28 -14.38 -11.05
N LEU A 22 -10.20 -13.61 -10.89
CA LEU A 22 -8.83 -14.13 -10.71
C LEU A 22 -8.50 -14.50 -9.25
N GLY A 23 -9.50 -14.38 -8.37
CA GLY A 23 -9.47 -14.83 -6.99
C GLY A 23 -9.34 -13.70 -5.96
N PHE A 24 -8.96 -14.10 -4.75
CA PHE A 24 -8.80 -13.20 -3.60
C PHE A 24 -7.60 -12.25 -3.79
N SER A 25 -7.74 -11.04 -3.26
CA SER A 25 -6.67 -10.04 -3.22
C SER A 25 -6.53 -9.48 -1.80
N LEU A 26 -5.29 -9.21 -1.38
CA LEU A 26 -4.96 -8.58 -0.11
C LEU A 26 -4.06 -7.37 -0.37
N VAL A 27 -4.38 -6.25 0.28
CA VAL A 27 -3.58 -5.03 0.25
C VAL A 27 -3.31 -4.61 1.69
N GLU A 28 -2.03 -4.58 2.08
CA GLU A 28 -1.59 -4.03 3.35
C GLU A 28 -1.15 -2.58 3.15
N ILE A 29 -1.56 -1.68 4.06
CA ILE A 29 -1.27 -0.25 3.97
C ILE A 29 -0.62 0.21 5.26
N LEU A 30 0.60 0.73 5.14
CA LEU A 30 1.26 1.43 6.24
C LEU A 30 0.68 2.84 6.38
N SER A 31 0.00 3.10 7.49
CA SER A 31 -0.66 4.37 7.77
C SER A 31 -0.22 4.91 9.12
N PRO A 32 0.75 5.84 9.18
CA PRO A 32 1.15 6.44 10.44
C PRO A 32 -0.01 7.27 10.99
N CYS A 33 -0.30 7.14 12.29
CA CYS A 33 -1.28 7.95 12.99
C CYS A 33 -0.55 8.92 13.91
N PRO A 34 -0.31 10.18 13.49
CA PRO A 34 0.49 11.14 14.26
C PRO A 34 -0.08 11.39 15.64
N THR A 35 -1.42 11.42 15.76
CA THR A 35 -2.13 11.57 17.04
C THR A 35 -1.80 10.43 18.00
N ASN A 36 -1.84 9.18 17.54
CA ASN A 36 -1.54 8.02 18.38
C ASN A 36 -0.07 7.96 18.79
N TRP A 37 0.83 8.47 17.94
CA TRP A 37 2.26 8.51 18.22
C TRP A 37 2.71 9.78 18.96
N ALA A 38 1.77 10.70 19.23
CA ALA A 38 2.05 12.02 19.81
C ALA A 38 3.16 12.79 19.06
N MET A 39 3.14 12.72 17.72
CA MET A 39 4.15 13.31 16.82
C MET A 39 3.52 14.31 15.87
N GLN A 40 4.33 15.22 15.33
CA GLN A 40 3.89 16.04 14.20
C GLN A 40 3.71 15.17 12.94
N PRO A 41 2.80 15.53 12.00
CA PRO A 41 2.55 14.72 10.81
C PRO A 41 3.81 14.40 9.98
N LEU A 42 4.73 15.35 9.85
CA LEU A 42 5.96 15.15 9.10
C LEU A 42 6.92 14.18 9.80
N GLU A 43 7.04 14.27 11.13
CA GLU A 43 7.87 13.37 11.94
C GLU A 43 7.32 11.94 11.89
N ALA A 44 6.00 11.79 11.92
CA ALA A 44 5.36 10.47 11.83
C ALA A 44 5.66 9.79 10.48
N VAL A 45 5.68 10.55 9.37
CA VAL A 45 6.08 10.02 8.05
C VAL A 45 7.56 9.61 8.06
N GLN A 46 8.44 10.43 8.62
CA GLN A 46 9.87 10.08 8.73
C GLN A 46 10.11 8.86 9.63
N GLY A 47 9.34 8.73 10.72
CA GLY A 47 9.36 7.58 11.61
C GLY A 47 8.93 6.30 10.89
N LEU A 48 7.90 6.39 10.05
CA LEU A 48 7.46 5.29 9.19
C LEU A 48 8.57 4.83 8.23
N GLU A 49 9.25 5.78 7.58
CA GLU A 49 10.33 5.50 6.63
C GLU A 49 11.54 4.82 7.28
N LYS A 50 11.90 5.25 8.50
CA LYS A 50 13.06 4.72 9.23
C LYS A 50 12.80 3.38 9.90
N ASN A 51 11.60 3.16 10.43
CA ASN A 51 11.32 2.02 11.30
C ASN A 51 10.39 0.99 10.67
N SER A 52 9.29 1.43 10.03
CA SER A 52 8.24 0.54 9.57
C SER A 52 8.52 -0.04 8.18
N ILE A 53 8.96 0.77 7.22
CA ILE A 53 9.25 0.29 5.85
C ILE A 53 10.34 -0.80 5.80
N PRO A 54 11.42 -0.76 6.60
CA PRO A 54 12.41 -1.84 6.60
C PRO A 54 11.86 -3.19 7.10
N VAL A 55 10.88 -3.16 8.01
CA VAL A 55 10.24 -4.36 8.56
C VAL A 55 9.12 -4.86 7.65
N TYR A 56 8.38 -3.92 7.04
CA TYR A 56 7.26 -4.16 6.14
C TYR A 56 7.55 -3.56 4.76
N PRO A 57 8.34 -4.27 3.93
CA PRO A 57 8.79 -3.73 2.65
C PRO A 57 7.60 -3.46 1.72
N LEU A 58 7.61 -2.28 1.11
CA LEU A 58 6.58 -1.87 0.16
C LEU A 58 6.79 -2.57 -1.18
N GLY A 59 5.71 -3.06 -1.77
CA GLY A 59 5.75 -3.66 -3.10
C GLY A 59 4.64 -4.68 -3.31
N GLU A 60 4.80 -5.47 -4.36
CA GLU A 60 3.89 -6.55 -4.70
C GLU A 60 4.56 -7.87 -4.37
N ILE A 61 3.90 -8.68 -3.53
CA ILE A 61 4.40 -10.00 -3.15
C ILE A 61 3.98 -11.06 -4.18
N LYS A 62 2.75 -10.95 -4.69
CA LYS A 62 2.18 -11.88 -5.67
C LYS A 62 1.15 -11.18 -6.53
N VAL A 63 1.32 -11.23 -7.85
CA VAL A 63 0.37 -10.71 -8.83
C VAL A 63 -0.03 -11.84 -9.77
N LYS A 64 -1.34 -11.98 -10.01
CA LYS A 64 -1.86 -12.96 -10.97
C LYS A 64 -1.62 -12.46 -12.39
N GLU A 65 -1.32 -13.38 -13.29
CA GLU A 65 -1.32 -13.08 -14.73
C GLU A 65 -2.74 -12.75 -15.19
N GLY A 66 -2.87 -11.91 -16.21
CA GLY A 66 -4.16 -11.51 -16.78
C GLY A 66 -4.90 -10.41 -16.02
N VAL A 67 -4.36 -9.88 -14.92
CA VAL A 67 -4.96 -8.73 -14.22
C VAL A 67 -4.91 -7.48 -15.12
N PRO A 68 -6.04 -6.79 -15.36
CA PRO A 68 -6.06 -5.57 -16.17
C PRO A 68 -5.14 -4.46 -15.62
N ASP A 69 -4.70 -3.57 -16.50
CA ASP A 69 -3.82 -2.47 -16.11
C ASP A 69 -4.50 -1.52 -15.10
N ALA A 70 -3.83 -1.34 -13.96
CA ALA A 70 -4.30 -0.50 -12.87
C ALA A 70 -3.70 0.92 -12.88
N ARG A 71 -2.95 1.28 -13.93
CA ARG A 71 -2.46 2.65 -14.14
C ARG A 71 -3.59 3.66 -14.36
#